data_AF-A0A973VX23-F1
#
_entry.id   AF-A0A973VX23-F1
#
_cell.length_a   1.000
_cell.length_b   1.000
_cell.length_c   1.000
_cell.angle_alpha   90.00
_cell.angle_beta   90.00
_cell.angle_gamma   90.00
#
_symmetry.space_group_name_H-M   'P 1'
#
loop_
_entity.id
_entity.type
_entity.pdbx_description
1 polymer ?
#
loop_
_entity_poly.entity_id
_entity_poly.type
_entity_poly.pdbx_seq_one_letter_code
_entity_poly.pdbx_strand_id
1 'polypeptide(L)'
;MTQLAKYDAMCRAIGAAYKVDEVKAIRDRAVALEHYSRQAHNTEAERQACEIRLRAERKAGELLRKLPKAKGGQPSKKNRYPEGSSSLKANGITHKQSANWQKLAAIPEKQFEAALTDQTQMPTTNGIIRATEPPKITPVAKEALWLWGRLMDFARDDGLLHRHPEDILETMTPDMLDDVHTLAPRVAAWLKRIGATDGT
;
A
#
# COMPACT_ATOMS: atom_id res chain seq x y z
N MET A 1 -8.19 7.65 -40.68
CA MET A 1 -7.48 8.23 -39.52
C MET A 1 -6.88 7.09 -38.72
N THR A 2 -5.56 7.02 -38.65
CA THR A 2 -4.81 5.95 -37.97
C THR A 2 -5.04 5.95 -36.46
N GLN A 3 -5.01 4.78 -35.82
CA GLN A 3 -5.27 4.57 -34.39
C GLN A 3 -4.39 5.46 -33.49
N LEU A 4 -3.12 5.66 -33.88
CA LEU A 4 -2.16 6.55 -33.22
C LEU A 4 -2.65 8.02 -33.14
N ALA A 5 -3.25 8.54 -34.22
CA ALA A 5 -3.75 9.91 -34.24
C ALA A 5 -4.92 10.15 -33.26
N LYS A 6 -5.74 9.13 -33.01
CA LYS A 6 -6.83 9.18 -32.03
C LYS A 6 -6.30 9.15 -30.60
N TYR A 7 -5.30 8.30 -30.35
CA TYR A 7 -4.62 8.23 -29.05
C TYR A 7 -3.98 9.57 -28.68
N ASP A 8 -3.20 10.17 -29.60
CA ASP A 8 -2.56 11.47 -29.36
C ASP A 8 -3.57 12.58 -29.10
N ALA A 9 -4.71 12.55 -29.81
CA ALA A 9 -5.80 13.50 -29.57
C ALA A 9 -6.39 13.37 -28.17
N MET A 10 -6.55 12.15 -27.65
CA MET A 10 -7.01 11.92 -26.28
C MET A 10 -5.98 12.38 -25.24
N CYS A 11 -4.70 12.10 -25.44
CA CYS A 11 -3.63 12.58 -24.57
C CYS A 11 -3.60 14.12 -24.51
N ARG A 12 -3.73 14.80 -25.66
CA ARG A 12 -3.87 16.26 -25.71
C ARG A 12 -5.13 16.76 -24.99
N ALA A 13 -6.27 16.10 -25.18
CA ALA A 13 -7.52 16.47 -24.51
C ALA A 13 -7.42 16.35 -22.99
N ILE A 14 -6.76 15.31 -22.47
CA ILE A 14 -6.47 15.17 -21.03
C ILE A 14 -5.58 16.31 -20.55
N GLY A 15 -4.50 16.61 -21.28
CA GLY A 15 -3.57 17.69 -20.94
C GLY A 15 -4.26 19.06 -20.85
N ALA A 16 -5.16 19.34 -21.79
CA ALA A 16 -5.90 20.60 -21.90
C ALA A 16 -7.08 20.75 -20.92
N ALA A 17 -7.52 19.68 -20.27
CA ALA A 17 -8.65 19.74 -19.35
C ALA A 17 -8.33 20.57 -18.10
N TYR A 18 -9.27 21.43 -17.71
CA TYR A 18 -9.14 22.36 -16.57
C TYR A 18 -9.98 21.93 -15.38
N LYS A 19 -11.00 21.10 -15.60
CA LYS A 19 -11.89 20.62 -14.54
C LYS A 19 -11.88 19.10 -14.43
N VAL A 20 -12.18 18.61 -13.22
CA VAL A 20 -12.13 17.19 -12.89
C VAL A 20 -13.22 16.39 -13.63
N ASP A 21 -14.39 16.99 -13.87
CA ASP A 21 -15.51 16.41 -14.63
C ASP A 21 -15.18 16.19 -16.11
N GLU A 22 -14.49 17.15 -16.76
CA GLU A 22 -13.98 17.01 -18.13
C GLU A 22 -13.04 15.80 -18.26
N VAL A 23 -12.08 15.69 -17.33
CA VAL A 23 -11.15 14.56 -17.28
C VAL A 23 -11.89 13.25 -16.99
N LYS A 24 -12.88 13.28 -16.09
CA LYS A 24 -13.69 12.11 -15.77
C LYS A 24 -14.47 11.59 -16.98
N ALA A 25 -15.03 12.48 -17.80
CA ALA A 25 -15.73 12.08 -19.02
C ALA A 25 -14.82 11.37 -20.03
N ILE A 26 -13.53 11.74 -20.10
CA ILE A 26 -12.53 11.01 -20.89
C ILE A 26 -12.22 9.67 -20.24
N ARG A 27 -11.98 9.66 -18.93
CA ARG A 27 -11.71 8.45 -18.14
C ARG A 27 -12.82 7.40 -18.30
N ASP A 28 -14.08 7.79 -18.19
CA ASP A 28 -15.21 6.86 -18.24
C ASP A 28 -15.37 6.24 -19.63
N ARG A 29 -15.11 7.01 -20.69
CA ARG A 29 -15.04 6.46 -22.06
C ARG A 29 -13.88 5.48 -22.23
N ALA A 30 -12.71 5.80 -21.69
CA ALA A 30 -11.55 4.90 -21.73
C ALA A 30 -11.82 3.59 -20.99
N VAL A 31 -12.51 3.63 -19.85
CA VAL A 31 -12.91 2.42 -19.09
C VAL A 31 -13.86 1.55 -19.90
N ALA A 32 -14.86 2.15 -20.55
CA ALA A 32 -15.78 1.40 -21.41
C ALA A 32 -15.01 0.72 -22.56
N LEU A 33 -14.11 1.46 -23.22
CA LEU A 33 -13.26 0.92 -24.29
C LEU A 33 -12.37 -0.22 -23.78
N GLU A 34 -11.70 -0.07 -22.64
CA GLU A 34 -10.88 -1.12 -22.01
C GLU A 34 -11.71 -2.39 -21.78
N HIS A 35 -12.92 -2.27 -21.22
CA HIS A 35 -13.81 -3.40 -21.02
C HIS A 35 -14.27 -4.06 -22.32
N TYR A 36 -14.63 -3.28 -23.34
CA TYR A 36 -15.03 -3.84 -24.64
C TYR A 36 -13.86 -4.49 -25.38
N SER A 37 -12.68 -3.89 -25.37
CA SER A 37 -11.46 -4.46 -25.95
C SER A 37 -11.08 -5.77 -25.28
N ARG A 38 -11.22 -5.85 -23.95
CA ARG A 38 -11.01 -7.09 -23.20
C ARG A 38 -11.99 -8.19 -23.59
N GLN A 39 -13.28 -7.86 -23.75
CA GLN A 39 -14.30 -8.82 -24.23
C GLN A 39 -14.02 -9.28 -25.66
N ALA A 40 -13.47 -8.41 -26.51
CA ALA A 40 -13.08 -8.72 -27.88
C ALA A 40 -11.70 -9.39 -27.99
N HIS A 41 -11.02 -9.68 -26.87
CA HIS A 41 -9.65 -10.22 -26.84
C HIS A 41 -8.62 -9.39 -27.62
N ASN A 42 -8.86 -8.07 -27.75
CA ASN A 42 -7.94 -7.15 -28.39
C ASN A 42 -7.03 -6.51 -27.34
N THR A 43 -5.88 -7.14 -27.10
CA THR A 43 -4.92 -6.76 -26.05
C THR A 43 -4.27 -5.40 -26.31
N GLU A 44 -4.02 -5.04 -27.56
CA GLU A 44 -3.44 -3.74 -27.93
C GLU A 44 -4.42 -2.60 -27.62
N ALA A 45 -5.67 -2.74 -28.05
CA ALA A 45 -6.71 -1.75 -27.78
C ALA A 45 -7.03 -1.65 -26.28
N GLU A 46 -7.02 -2.78 -25.58
CA GLU A 46 -7.18 -2.82 -24.11
C GLU A 46 -6.06 -2.02 -23.43
N ARG A 47 -4.80 -2.23 -23.82
CA ARG A 47 -3.65 -1.51 -23.26
C ARG A 47 -3.70 -0.02 -23.56
N GLN A 48 -4.01 0.38 -24.80
CA GLN A 48 -4.16 1.79 -25.15
C GLN A 48 -5.27 2.49 -24.36
N ALA A 49 -6.42 1.82 -24.19
CA ALA A 49 -7.53 2.34 -23.39
C ALA A 49 -7.16 2.45 -21.90
N CYS A 50 -6.46 1.45 -21.36
CA CYS A 50 -5.94 1.46 -19.99
C CYS A 50 -4.96 2.63 -19.77
N GLU A 51 -4.06 2.86 -20.72
CA GLU A 51 -3.13 3.99 -20.70
C GLU A 51 -3.83 5.35 -20.68
N ILE A 52 -4.83 5.56 -21.53
CA ILE A 52 -5.65 6.77 -21.56
C ILE A 52 -6.38 6.95 -20.22
N ARG A 53 -6.94 5.86 -19.68
CA ARG A 53 -7.59 5.86 -18.37
C ARG A 53 -6.62 6.32 -17.29
N LEU A 54 -5.43 5.73 -17.20
CA LEU A 54 -4.43 6.06 -16.17
C LEU A 54 -3.93 7.50 -16.28
N ARG A 55 -3.71 8.01 -17.50
CA ARG A 55 -3.36 9.42 -17.72
C ARG A 55 -4.46 10.38 -17.29
N ALA A 56 -5.72 10.04 -17.58
CA ALA A 56 -6.87 10.82 -17.11
C ALA A 56 -6.97 10.79 -15.57
N GLU A 57 -6.80 9.63 -14.94
CA GLU A 57 -6.78 9.51 -13.48
C GLU A 57 -5.67 10.36 -12.84
N ARG A 58 -4.46 10.36 -13.43
CA ARG A 58 -3.34 11.19 -12.96
C ARG A 58 -3.67 12.69 -13.06
N LYS A 59 -4.13 13.14 -14.22
CA LYS A 59 -4.54 14.54 -14.44
C LYS A 59 -5.66 14.97 -13.49
N ALA A 60 -6.67 14.12 -13.28
CA ALA A 60 -7.74 14.39 -12.32
C ALA A 60 -7.16 14.58 -10.92
N GLY A 61 -6.20 13.73 -10.51
CA GLY A 61 -5.46 13.88 -9.25
C GLY A 61 -4.73 15.21 -9.11
N GLU A 62 -4.08 15.69 -10.17
CA GLU A 62 -3.40 17.00 -10.18
C GLU A 62 -4.38 18.15 -9.97
N LEU A 63 -5.52 18.13 -10.67
CA LEU A 63 -6.57 19.12 -10.51
C LEU A 63 -7.17 19.08 -9.10
N LEU A 64 -7.43 17.88 -8.57
CA LEU A 64 -7.95 17.67 -7.22
C LEU A 64 -7.00 18.20 -6.13
N ARG A 65 -5.68 18.14 -6.34
CA ARG A 65 -4.69 18.67 -5.38
C ARG A 65 -4.66 20.21 -5.37
N LYS A 66 -5.05 20.85 -6.47
CA LYS A 66 -5.12 22.32 -6.57
C LYS A 66 -6.39 22.90 -5.97
N LEU A 67 -7.45 22.10 -5.84
CA LEU A 67 -8.68 22.54 -5.19
C LEU A 67 -8.43 22.84 -3.70
N PRO A 68 -9.02 23.92 -3.15
CA PRO A 68 -8.90 24.24 -1.74
C PRO A 68 -9.47 23.07 -0.92
N LYS A 69 -8.63 22.49 -0.05
CA LYS A 69 -9.10 21.50 0.91
C LYS A 69 -10.12 22.17 1.81
N ALA A 70 -11.26 21.52 2.02
CA ALA A 70 -12.18 21.92 3.07
C ALA A 70 -11.40 21.99 4.39
N LYS A 71 -11.47 23.13 5.09
CA LYS A 71 -10.86 23.28 6.41
C LYS A 71 -11.33 22.11 7.28
N GLY A 72 -10.38 21.31 7.77
CA GLY A 72 -10.64 20.17 8.64
C GLY A 72 -11.22 20.66 9.96
N GLY A 73 -12.54 20.79 10.02
CA GLY A 73 -13.30 20.96 11.25
C GLY A 73 -13.97 19.65 11.61
N GLN A 74 -13.97 19.32 12.89
CA GLN A 74 -14.81 18.26 13.46
C GLN A 74 -16.25 18.47 12.99
N PRO A 75 -16.95 17.44 12.46
CA PRO A 75 -18.26 17.62 11.87
C PRO A 75 -19.24 18.10 12.95
N SER A 76 -19.51 19.40 12.97
CA SER A 76 -20.62 19.92 13.77
C SER A 76 -21.91 19.38 13.14
N LYS A 77 -22.81 18.86 13.98
CA LYS A 77 -24.08 18.25 13.54
C LYS A 77 -25.04 19.22 12.81
N LYS A 78 -24.61 20.46 12.52
CA LYS A 78 -25.40 21.48 11.82
C LYS A 78 -24.51 22.33 10.91
N ASN A 79 -24.06 21.78 9.78
CA ASN A 79 -24.15 22.47 8.49
C ASN A 79 -23.56 21.61 7.35
N ARG A 80 -24.27 21.66 6.23
CA ARG A 80 -24.04 20.90 5.01
C ARG A 80 -22.67 21.22 4.39
N TYR A 81 -22.02 20.15 3.94
CA TYR A 81 -20.96 20.01 2.94
C TYR A 81 -20.16 21.27 2.56
N PRO A 82 -18.83 21.29 2.76
CA PRO A 82 -17.98 22.28 2.12
C PRO A 82 -18.09 22.12 0.59
N GLU A 83 -18.24 23.22 -0.15
CA GLU A 83 -18.48 23.28 -1.61
C GLU A 83 -17.48 22.46 -2.45
N GLY A 84 -16.26 22.24 -1.97
CA GLY A 84 -15.29 21.35 -2.64
C GLY A 84 -15.61 19.85 -2.53
N SER A 85 -16.32 19.42 -1.48
CA SER A 85 -16.71 18.01 -1.27
C SER A 85 -18.04 17.65 -1.94
N SER A 86 -18.93 18.63 -2.13
CA SER A 86 -20.20 18.42 -2.82
C SER A 86 -20.00 18.19 -4.32
N SER A 87 -19.01 18.85 -4.93
CA SER A 87 -18.69 18.70 -6.36
C SER A 87 -18.21 17.29 -6.73
N LEU A 88 -17.44 16.61 -5.87
CA LEU A 88 -16.96 15.25 -6.15
C LEU A 88 -18.06 14.20 -6.10
N LYS A 89 -18.94 14.30 -5.09
CA LYS A 89 -20.12 13.42 -5.01
C LYS A 89 -21.08 13.69 -6.17
N ALA A 90 -21.27 14.96 -6.55
CA ALA A 90 -22.10 15.33 -7.70
C ALA A 90 -21.58 14.73 -9.02
N ASN A 91 -20.26 14.60 -9.16
CA ASN A 91 -19.62 13.96 -10.32
C ASN A 91 -19.50 12.42 -10.21
N GLY A 92 -20.05 11.80 -9.16
CA GLY A 92 -19.97 10.35 -8.95
C GLY A 92 -18.57 9.84 -8.65
N ILE A 93 -17.67 10.70 -8.15
CA ILE A 93 -16.30 10.32 -7.77
C ILE A 93 -16.31 9.89 -6.30
N THR A 94 -15.94 8.63 -6.06
CA THR A 94 -15.82 8.12 -4.69
C THR A 94 -14.60 8.70 -3.99
N HIS A 95 -14.64 8.75 -2.65
CA HIS A 95 -13.49 9.17 -1.84
C HIS A 95 -12.23 8.35 -2.16
N LYS A 96 -12.39 7.02 -2.35
CA LYS A 96 -11.28 6.12 -2.70
C LYS A 96 -10.68 6.45 -4.07
N GLN A 97 -11.51 6.72 -5.07
CA GLN A 97 -11.03 7.15 -6.40
C GLN A 97 -10.26 8.45 -6.30
N SER A 98 -10.82 9.48 -5.65
CA SER A 98 -10.15 10.76 -5.45
C SER A 98 -8.79 10.59 -4.77
N ALA A 99 -8.73 9.80 -3.68
CA ALA A 99 -7.49 9.54 -2.97
C ALA A 99 -6.45 8.83 -3.86
N ASN A 100 -6.85 7.81 -4.60
CA ASN A 100 -5.97 7.08 -5.52
C ASN A 100 -5.46 7.98 -6.66
N TRP A 101 -6.31 8.82 -7.25
CA TRP A 101 -5.92 9.74 -8.31
C TRP A 101 -4.90 10.76 -7.81
N GLN A 102 -5.13 11.34 -6.63
CA GLN A 102 -4.18 12.26 -5.99
C GLN A 102 -2.82 11.60 -5.66
N LYS A 103 -2.83 10.32 -5.27
CA LYS A 103 -1.60 9.52 -5.11
C LYS A 103 -0.90 9.30 -6.45
N LEU A 104 -1.64 8.92 -7.50
CA LEU A 104 -1.09 8.72 -8.85
C LEU A 104 -0.45 10.02 -9.39
N ALA A 105 -1.07 11.17 -9.13
CA ALA A 105 -0.52 12.50 -9.44
C ALA A 105 0.74 12.86 -8.64
N ALA A 106 0.97 12.23 -7.48
CA ALA A 106 2.17 12.46 -6.67
C ALA A 106 3.40 11.72 -7.21
N ILE A 107 3.20 10.71 -8.06
CA ILE A 107 4.28 9.86 -8.57
C ILE A 107 5.12 10.66 -9.58
N PRO A 108 6.45 10.64 -9.48
CA PRO A 108 7.32 11.27 -10.48
C PRO A 108 6.99 10.80 -11.89
N GLU A 109 6.94 11.74 -12.85
CA GLU A 109 6.55 11.46 -14.24
C GLU A 109 7.35 10.31 -14.86
N LYS A 110 8.67 10.29 -14.66
CA LYS A 110 9.55 9.21 -15.13
C LYS A 110 9.13 7.82 -14.63
N GLN A 111 8.71 7.70 -13.36
CA GLN A 111 8.27 6.42 -12.78
C GLN A 111 6.90 6.01 -13.32
N PHE A 112 6.02 6.99 -13.52
CA PHE A 112 4.71 6.76 -14.10
C PHE A 112 4.80 6.28 -15.55
N GLU A 113 5.58 6.94 -16.40
CA GLU A 113 5.78 6.53 -17.80
C GLU A 113 6.46 5.15 -17.89
N ALA A 114 7.47 4.88 -17.05
CA ALA A 114 8.08 3.55 -16.98
C ALA A 114 7.04 2.45 -16.69
N ALA A 115 6.12 2.69 -15.76
CA ALA A 115 5.07 1.74 -15.43
C ALA A 115 4.03 1.55 -16.55
N LEU A 116 3.82 2.54 -17.43
CA LEU A 116 2.96 2.38 -18.60
C LEU A 116 3.64 1.61 -19.73
N THR A 117 4.96 1.79 -19.90
CA THR A 117 5.74 1.09 -20.93
C THR A 117 6.04 -0.36 -20.60
N ASP A 118 5.88 -0.77 -19.34
CA ASP A 118 6.08 -2.16 -18.92
C ASP A 118 5.07 -3.10 -19.61
N GLN A 119 5.60 -4.02 -20.42
CA GLN A 119 4.81 -4.98 -21.19
C GLN A 119 4.53 -6.28 -20.43
N THR A 120 5.19 -6.50 -19.28
CA THR A 120 5.06 -7.76 -18.52
C THR A 120 3.66 -7.94 -17.94
N GLN A 121 3.02 -6.85 -17.51
CA GLN A 121 1.70 -6.85 -16.92
C GLN A 121 0.89 -5.63 -17.39
N MET A 122 -0.44 -5.75 -17.34
CA MET A 122 -1.33 -4.62 -17.59
C MET A 122 -1.20 -3.63 -16.42
N PRO A 123 -0.85 -2.35 -16.65
CA PRO A 123 -0.72 -1.40 -15.56
C PRO A 123 -2.07 -1.15 -14.89
N THR A 124 -2.06 -0.98 -13.56
CA THR A 124 -3.26 -0.62 -12.80
C THR A 124 -2.95 0.52 -11.86
N THR A 125 -3.95 1.34 -11.53
CA THR A 125 -3.81 2.48 -10.63
C THR A 125 -3.16 2.08 -9.30
N ASN A 126 -3.66 0.99 -8.68
CA ASN A 126 -3.10 0.50 -7.42
C ASN A 126 -1.72 -0.15 -7.61
N GLY A 127 -1.46 -0.80 -8.75
CA GLY A 127 -0.16 -1.39 -9.05
C GLY A 127 0.93 -0.33 -9.14
N ILE A 128 0.68 0.74 -9.89
CA ILE A 128 1.60 1.87 -10.02
C ILE A 128 1.83 2.54 -8.65
N ILE A 129 0.77 2.79 -7.88
CA ILE A 129 0.89 3.37 -6.53
C ILE A 129 1.76 2.47 -5.63
N ARG A 130 1.50 1.16 -5.60
CA ARG A 130 2.25 0.21 -4.76
C ARG A 130 3.72 0.11 -5.15
N ALA A 131 4.05 0.16 -6.44
CA ALA A 131 5.42 0.13 -6.92
C ALA A 131 6.26 1.33 -6.44
N THR A 132 5.60 2.43 -6.07
CA THR A 132 6.24 3.64 -5.55
C THR A 132 6.18 3.79 -4.04
N GLU A 133 5.31 3.01 -3.37
CA GLU A 133 5.24 2.98 -1.91
C GLU A 133 6.40 2.11 -1.38
N PRO A 134 7.03 2.47 -0.26
CA PRO A 134 8.02 1.60 0.37
C PRO A 134 7.36 0.24 0.70
N PRO A 135 8.14 -0.86 0.67
CA PRO A 135 7.60 -2.17 1.01
C PRO A 135 6.95 -2.10 2.39
N LYS A 136 5.73 -2.63 2.50
CA LYS A 136 5.08 -2.75 3.81
C LYS A 136 5.96 -3.63 4.68
N ILE A 137 6.42 -3.07 5.80
CA ILE A 137 7.09 -3.86 6.83
C ILE A 137 6.06 -4.85 7.35
N THR A 138 6.27 -6.13 7.06
CA THR A 138 5.49 -7.20 7.67
C THR A 138 5.83 -7.20 9.16
N PRO A 139 4.85 -7.00 10.06
CA PRO A 139 5.12 -7.07 11.49
C PRO A 139 5.72 -8.44 11.82
N VAL A 140 6.73 -8.46 12.68
CA VAL A 140 7.29 -9.71 13.20
C VAL A 140 6.17 -10.46 13.93
N ALA A 141 6.07 -11.78 13.70
CA ALA A 141 5.07 -12.62 14.35
C ALA A 141 5.13 -12.46 15.87
N LYS A 142 3.96 -12.51 16.53
CA LYS A 142 3.84 -12.28 17.98
C LYS A 142 4.74 -13.24 18.77
N GLU A 143 4.78 -14.49 18.33
CA GLU A 143 5.56 -15.58 18.93
C GLU A 143 7.07 -15.34 18.75
N ALA A 144 7.48 -14.84 17.59
CA ALA A 144 8.88 -14.49 17.32
C ALA A 144 9.34 -13.28 18.15
N LEU A 145 8.50 -12.24 18.28
CA LEU A 145 8.77 -11.12 19.18
C LEU A 145 8.83 -11.55 20.65
N TRP A 146 7.92 -12.43 21.07
CA TRP A 146 7.92 -12.97 22.42
C TRP A 146 9.20 -13.75 22.71
N LEU A 147 9.62 -14.64 21.80
CA LEU A 147 10.85 -15.42 21.94
C LEU A 147 12.08 -14.53 21.99
N TRP A 148 12.22 -13.60 21.03
CA TRP A 148 13.33 -12.64 20.99
C TRP A 148 13.40 -11.83 22.28
N GLY A 149 12.25 -11.32 22.76
CA GLY A 149 12.17 -10.58 24.01
C GLY A 149 12.68 -11.39 25.21
N ARG A 150 12.28 -12.66 25.32
CA ARG A 150 12.76 -13.54 26.38
C ARG A 150 14.25 -13.81 26.29
N LEU A 151 14.78 -14.09 25.10
CA LEU A 151 16.22 -14.26 24.92
C LEU A 151 17.01 -13.00 25.29
N MET A 152 16.48 -11.82 24.96
CA MET A 152 17.09 -10.55 25.36
C MET A 152 17.05 -10.34 26.88
N ASP A 153 15.99 -10.74 27.58
CA ASP A 153 15.93 -10.68 29.05
C ASP A 153 17.05 -11.51 29.71
N PHE A 154 17.51 -12.59 29.07
CA PHE A 154 18.66 -13.36 29.54
C PHE A 154 20.00 -12.63 29.35
N ALA A 155 20.14 -11.82 28.29
CA ALA A 155 21.41 -11.24 27.83
C ALA A 155 21.63 -9.76 28.17
N ARG A 156 20.65 -9.09 28.78
CA ARG A 156 20.82 -7.71 29.30
C ARG A 156 21.85 -7.66 30.43
N ASP A 157 22.34 -6.46 30.73
CA ASP A 157 23.36 -6.21 31.76
C ASP A 157 22.99 -6.78 33.14
N ASP A 158 21.70 -6.84 33.50
CA ASP A 158 21.17 -7.42 34.73
C ASP A 158 20.56 -8.83 34.56
N GLY A 159 20.69 -9.39 33.35
CA GLY A 159 20.10 -10.64 32.88
C GLY A 159 20.70 -11.89 33.51
N LEU A 160 20.02 -13.02 33.31
CA LEU A 160 20.33 -14.27 33.99
C LEU A 160 21.63 -14.94 33.49
N LEU A 161 22.13 -14.61 32.29
CA LEU A 161 23.38 -15.21 31.77
C LEU A 161 24.62 -14.83 32.58
N HIS A 162 24.57 -13.75 33.33
CA HIS A 162 25.67 -13.27 34.17
C HIS A 162 25.58 -13.75 35.63
N ARG A 163 24.51 -14.46 36.00
CA ARG A 163 24.27 -14.93 37.36
C ARG A 163 24.59 -16.41 37.49
N HIS A 164 24.94 -16.85 38.70
CA HIS A 164 25.06 -18.28 38.97
C HIS A 164 23.66 -18.91 39.07
N PRO A 165 23.41 -20.07 38.44
CA PRO A 165 22.11 -20.73 38.50
C PRO A 165 21.65 -21.04 39.93
N GLU A 166 22.58 -21.37 40.83
CA GLU A 166 22.30 -21.68 42.24
C GLU A 166 21.60 -20.51 42.94
N ASP A 167 22.08 -19.28 42.72
CA ASP A 167 21.51 -18.04 43.29
C ASP A 167 20.08 -17.78 42.79
N ILE A 168 19.74 -18.21 41.57
CA ILE A 168 18.41 -18.03 40.98
C ILE A 168 17.42 -19.05 41.56
N LEU A 169 17.89 -20.28 41.81
CA LEU A 169 17.06 -21.40 42.23
C LEU A 169 16.85 -21.46 43.74
N GLU A 170 17.71 -20.83 44.54
CA GLU A 170 17.76 -20.95 46.01
C GLU A 170 16.40 -20.74 46.70
N THR A 171 15.60 -19.78 46.23
CA THR A 171 14.32 -19.39 46.86
C THR A 171 13.11 -20.06 46.23
N MET A 172 13.28 -20.94 45.25
CA MET A 172 12.19 -21.64 44.60
C MET A 172 11.57 -22.70 45.51
N THR A 173 10.25 -22.86 45.40
CA THR A 173 9.56 -23.96 46.08
C THR A 173 9.93 -25.31 45.43
N PRO A 174 9.74 -26.44 46.14
CA PRO A 174 10.00 -27.77 45.57
C PRO A 174 9.27 -28.02 44.24
N ASP A 175 8.01 -27.61 44.13
CA ASP A 175 7.21 -27.80 42.92
C ASP A 175 7.76 -26.97 41.74
N MET A 176 8.19 -25.74 42.00
CA MET A 176 8.82 -24.89 40.98
C MET A 176 10.17 -25.46 40.52
N LEU A 177 10.95 -26.04 41.44
CA LEU A 177 12.21 -26.69 41.09
C LEU A 177 11.97 -27.91 40.20
N ASP A 178 10.95 -28.72 40.49
CA ASP A 178 10.59 -29.88 39.68
C ASP A 178 10.20 -29.46 38.24
N ASP A 179 9.38 -28.41 38.12
CA ASP A 179 9.01 -27.82 36.83
C ASP A 179 10.26 -27.33 36.06
N VAL A 180 11.18 -26.61 36.73
CA VAL A 180 12.41 -26.11 36.10
C VAL A 180 13.31 -27.26 35.65
N HIS A 181 13.54 -28.26 36.50
CA HIS A 181 14.36 -29.42 36.16
C HIS A 181 13.76 -30.23 35.00
N THR A 182 12.44 -30.28 34.89
CA THR A 182 11.74 -30.96 33.79
C THR A 182 11.76 -30.14 32.49
N LEU A 183 11.50 -28.84 32.55
CA LEU A 183 11.30 -27.99 31.37
C LEU A 183 12.61 -27.45 30.80
N ALA A 184 13.56 -27.03 31.64
CA ALA A 184 14.82 -26.41 31.22
C ALA A 184 15.59 -27.22 30.15
N PRO A 185 15.85 -28.54 30.33
CA PRO A 185 16.55 -29.32 29.31
C PRO A 185 15.78 -29.41 27.99
N ARG A 186 14.44 -29.49 28.03
CA ARG A 186 13.59 -29.55 26.83
C ARG A 186 13.62 -28.22 26.07
N VAL A 187 13.52 -27.10 26.78
CA VAL A 187 13.61 -25.75 26.21
C VAL A 187 15.00 -25.53 25.62
N ALA A 188 16.08 -25.89 26.34
CA ALA A 188 17.44 -25.77 25.86
C ALA A 188 17.70 -26.59 24.58
N ALA A 189 17.19 -27.83 24.51
CA ALA A 189 17.28 -28.65 23.32
C ALA A 189 16.56 -28.01 22.11
N TRP A 190 15.39 -27.39 22.34
CA TRP A 190 14.68 -26.67 21.30
C TRP A 190 15.41 -25.40 20.85
N LEU A 191 15.93 -24.59 21.77
CA LEU A 191 16.71 -23.38 21.46
C LEU A 191 18.00 -23.72 20.67
N LYS A 192 18.67 -24.83 21.00
CA LYS A 192 19.83 -25.32 20.23
C LYS A 192 19.51 -25.57 18.76
N ARG A 193 18.30 -26.02 18.44
CA ARG A 193 17.86 -26.23 17.05
C ARG A 193 17.75 -24.91 16.28
N ILE A 194 17.41 -23.81 16.95
CA ILE A 194 17.37 -22.47 16.36
C ILE A 194 18.79 -21.95 16.12
N GLY A 195 19.70 -22.14 17.08
CA GLY A 195 21.10 -21.72 16.92
C GLY A 195 21.88 -22.51 15.87
N ALA A 196 21.44 -23.74 15.55
CA ALA A 196 22.06 -24.62 14.56
C ALA A 196 21.54 -24.40 13.13
N THR A 197 20.50 -23.59 12.92
CA THR A 197 20.15 -23.14 11.57
C THR A 197 21.13 -22.04 11.18
N ASP A 198 22.17 -22.39 10.44
CA ASP A 198 23.03 -21.42 9.76
C ASP A 198 22.16 -20.42 8.97
N GLY A 199 22.58 -19.15 9.01
CA GLY A 199 21.79 -17.98 8.62
C GLY A 199 21.00 -18.12 7.32
N THR A 200 19.74 -17.69 7.39
CA THR A 200 18.93 -17.26 6.24
C THR A 200 18.70 -15.76 6.32
#